data_AF-A0A3D2B4F1-F1
#
_entry.id   AF-A0A3D2B4F1-F1
#
_cell.length_a   1.000
_cell.length_b   1.000
_cell.length_c   1.000
_cell.angle_alpha   90.00
_cell.angle_beta   90.00
_cell.angle_gamma   90.00
#
_symmetry.space_group_name_H-M   'P 1'
#
loop_
_entity.id
_entity.type
_entity.pdbx_description
1 polymer ?
#
loop_
_entity_poly.entity_id
_entity_poly.type
_entity_poly.pdbx_seq_one_letter_code
_entity_poly.pdbx_strand_id
1 'polypeptide(L)' 'HPFHAVTDATGTFRINNIPPGDYTLEFWHERLGQVHRSIRIEPAQTTEVTLSYDYQ' A
#
# COMPACT_ATOMS: atom_id res chain seq x y z
N HIS A 1 3.47 -9.47 9.03
CA HIS A 1 2.24 -9.46 8.20
C HIS A 1 2.52 -10.15 6.88
N PRO A 2 1.69 -11.10 6.40
CA PRO A 2 1.99 -11.87 5.19
C PRO A 2 1.85 -11.05 3.90
N PHE A 3 1.03 -10.00 3.90
CA PHE A 3 0.83 -9.09 2.77
C PHE A 3 1.76 -7.89 2.91
N HIS A 4 2.87 -7.89 2.18
CA HIS A 4 3.77 -6.74 2.09
C HIS A 4 4.51 -6.78 0.75
N ALA A 5 4.99 -5.63 0.32
CA ALA A 5 5.88 -5.49 -0.82
C ALA A 5 6.85 -4.33 -0.54
N VAL A 6 8.04 -4.42 -1.11
CA VAL A 6 8.99 -3.30 -1.16
C VAL A 6 8.81 -2.62 -2.52
N THR A 7 8.73 -1.30 -2.52
CA THR A 7 8.65 -0.52 -3.76
C THR A 7 9.93 -0.68 -4.57
N ASP A 8 9.80 -0.72 -5.89
CA ASP A 8 10.95 -0.66 -6.79
C ASP A 8 11.53 0.77 -6.90
N ALA A 9 12.57 0.91 -7.73
CA ALA A 9 13.25 2.19 -7.96
C ALA A 9 12.36 3.28 -8.60
N THR A 10 11.20 2.90 -9.15
CA THR A 10 10.20 3.82 -9.71
C THR A 10 9.09 4.16 -8.72
N GLY A 11 9.12 3.58 -7.51
CA GLY A 11 8.07 3.72 -6.51
C GLY A 11 6.88 2.78 -6.70
N THR A 12 6.96 1.83 -7.65
CA THR A 12 5.87 0.89 -7.95
C THR A 12 5.91 -0.29 -6.99
N PHE A 13 4.74 -0.78 -6.57
CA PHE A 13 4.60 -2.00 -5.79
C PHE A 13 3.40 -2.82 -6.26
N ARG A 14 3.40 -4.12 -5.95
CA ARG A 14 2.26 -5.00 -6.18
C ARG A 14 2.17 -6.05 -5.09
N ILE A 15 0.98 -6.21 -4.53
CA ILE A 15 0.66 -7.28 -3.57
C ILE A 15 -0.48 -8.10 -4.17
N ASN A 16 -0.25 -9.39 -4.40
CA ASN A 16 -1.24 -10.29 -5.00
C ASN A 16 -1.97 -11.11 -3.94
N ASN A 17 -3.11 -11.68 -4.33
CA ASN A 17 -3.86 -12.67 -3.56
C ASN A 17 -4.31 -12.17 -2.18
N ILE A 18 -4.69 -10.89 -2.10
CA ILE A 18 -5.30 -10.32 -0.90
C ILE A 18 -6.78 -10.75 -0.89
N PRO A 19 -7.25 -11.44 0.17
CA PRO A 19 -8.68 -11.75 0.30
C PRO A 19 -9.53 -10.48 0.36
N PRO A 20 -10.77 -10.49 -0.17
CA PRO A 20 -11.66 -9.33 -0.07
C PRO A 20 -11.90 -8.90 1.37
N GLY A 21 -11.99 -7.60 1.60
CA GLY A 21 -12.18 -7.03 2.93
C GLY A 21 -11.66 -5.60 3.08
N ASP A 22 -11.84 -5.05 4.28
CA ASP A 22 -11.33 -3.73 4.66
C ASP A 22 -9.97 -3.88 5.34
N TYR A 23 -9.00 -3.08 4.89
CA TYR A 23 -7.61 -3.12 5.36
C TYR A 23 -7.09 -1.71 5.64
N THR A 24 -6.13 -1.62 6.55
CA THR A 24 -5.26 -0.45 6.67
C THR A 24 -3.97 -0.73 5.91
N LEU A 25 -3.74 0.02 4.84
CA LEU A 25 -2.48 0.06 4.14
C LEU A 25 -1.51 0.95 4.91
N GLU A 26 -0.37 0.39 5.31
CA GLU A 26 0.75 1.14 5.89
C GLU A 26 1.86 1.29 4.86
N PHE A 27 2.33 2.52 4.66
CA PHE A 27 3.48 2.83 3.84
C PHE A 27 4.56 3.46 4.72
N TRP A 28 5.76 2.88 4.73
CA TRP A 28 6.84 3.30 5.61
C TRP A 28 8.10 3.63 4.82
N HIS A 29 8.73 4.73 5.20
CA HIS A 29 10.04 5.13 4.73
C HIS A 29 10.83 5.65 5.93
N GLU A 30 12.06 5.18 6.11
CA GLU A 30 12.89 5.41 7.30
C GLU A 30 12.96 6.88 7.74
N ARG A 31 13.10 7.78 6.77
CA ARG A 31 13.24 9.23 7.03
C ARG A 31 11.93 10.00 7.03
N LEU A 32 10.92 9.50 6.31
CA LEU A 32 9.67 10.24 6.06
C LEU A 32 8.52 9.76 6.97
N GLY A 33 8.75 8.66 7.69
CA GLY A 33 7.79 8.09 8.62
C GLY A 33 6.78 7.16 7.95
N GLN A 34 5.62 7.04 8.59
CA GLN A 34 4.55 6.15 8.18
C GLN A 34 3.35 6.94 7.66
N VAL A 35 2.71 6.42 6.63
CA VAL A 35 1.42 6.88 6.12
C VAL A 35 0.44 5.72 6.19
N HIS A 36 -0.75 5.97 6.74
CA HIS A 36 -1.82 4.99 6.85
C HIS A 36 -2.99 5.38 5.94
N ARG A 37 -3.56 4.40 5.24
CA ARG A 37 -4.75 4.61 4.40
C ARG A 37 -5.72 3.44 4.53
N SER A 38 -6.98 3.74 4.82
CA SER A 38 -8.05 2.74 4.76
C SER A 38 -8.36 2.41 3.31
N ILE A 39 -8.35 1.13 2.97
CA ILE A 39 -8.65 0.62 1.62
C ILE A 39 -9.60 -0.57 1.72
N ARG A 40 -10.45 -0.72 0.70
CA ARG A 40 -11.32 -1.88 0.54
C ARG A 40 -10.87 -2.67 -0.68
N ILE A 41 -10.67 -3.97 -0.49
CA ILE A 41 -10.33 -4.91 -1.56
C ILE A 41 -11.60 -5.60 -2.02
N GLU A 42 -11.99 -5.33 -3.25
CA GLU A 42 -13.14 -5.97 -3.91
C GLU A 42 -12.74 -7.32 -4.53
N PRO A 43 -13.65 -8.30 -4.59
CA PRO A 43 -13.37 -9.62 -5.13
C PRO A 43 -12.96 -9.56 -6.60
N ALA A 44 -11.85 -10.22 -6.92
CA ALA A 44 -11.29 -10.34 -8.27
C ALA A 44 -11.01 -9.00 -8.98
N GLN A 45 -10.84 -7.91 -8.22
CA GLN A 45 -10.47 -6.60 -8.75
C GLN A 45 -9.09 -6.18 -8.27
N THR A 46 -8.39 -5.40 -9.12
CA THR A 46 -7.16 -4.73 -8.70
C THR A 46 -7.53 -3.34 -8.17
N THR A 47 -7.22 -3.10 -6.90
CA THR A 47 -7.34 -1.76 -6.29
C THR A 47 -6.06 -0.98 -6.57
N GLU A 48 -6.16 0.12 -7.32
CA GLU A 48 -5.04 1.03 -7.55
C GLU A 48 -4.99 2.11 -6.47
N VAL A 49 -3.79 2.34 -5.92
CA VAL A 49 -3.56 3.32 -4.86
C VAL A 49 -2.26 4.06 -5.13
N THR A 50 -2.35 5.39 -5.22
CA THR A 50 -1.18 6.28 -5.22
C THR A 50 -1.05 6.92 -3.83
N LEU A 51 0.17 6.90 -3.30
CA LEU A 51 0.57 7.51 -2.03
C LEU A 51 1.72 8.48 -2.29
N SER A 52 1.73 9.59 -1.57
CA SER A 52 2.80 10.58 -1.62
C SER A 52 3.21 10.96 -0.20
N TYR A 53 4.48 11.26 -0.01
CA TYR A 53 4.94 11.94 1.19
C TYR A 53 4.95 13.44 0.93
N ASP A 54 4.28 14.20 1.79
CA ASP A 54 4.40 15.65 1.79
C ASP A 54 5.68 16.01 2.54
N TYR A 55 6.67 16.54 1.82
CA TYR A 55 7.87 17.11 2.43
C TYR A 55 7.61 18.61 2.68
N GLN A 56 7.66 19.03 3.95
CA GLN A 56 7.63 20.45 4.34
C GLN A 56 9.03 21.05 4.30
#